data_AF-A0A6B0V4D0-F1
#
_entry.id   AF-A0A6B0V4D0-F1
#
_cell.length_a   1.000
_cell.length_b   1.000
_cell.length_c   1.000
_cell.angle_alpha   90.00
_cell.angle_beta   90.00
_cell.angle_gamma   90.00
#
_symmetry.space_group_name_H-M   'P 1'
#
loop_
_entity.id
_entity.type
_entity.pdbx_description
1 polymer ?
#
loop_
_entity_poly.entity_id
_entity_poly.type
_entity_poly.pdbx_seq_one_letter_code
_entity_poly.pdbx_strand_id
1 'polypeptide(L)'
;MFHSYTVKLPICLLLILKCQIIGAAPFRGVKSYEIFINEVVSMVKQELHDRLKTGMYYVRLPESLVSESGDSIQLGEDRWARVFGLTFRFARNGYCNKWRKRGQNTLHCPVKFEDLEIQLPKLDNDTIVYVVHVTIKGMLVFEEDISQMFFQRFIWHVKYEMMDSERKTVNNPPYVYSLKNKSPLGLRAILQTRLINLIEYGEFKDAVISSLRRIPKPKDISGY
;
A
#
# COMPACT_ATOMS: atom_id res chain seq x y z
N MET A 1 33.77 6.76 59.94
CA MET A 1 33.90 7.00 58.48
C MET A 1 34.63 5.79 57.92
N PHE A 2 34.11 4.92 57.06
CA PHE A 2 33.31 5.14 55.85
C PHE A 2 31.98 4.37 55.85
N HIS A 3 31.05 4.91 55.06
CA HIS A 3 29.67 4.53 54.88
C HIS A 3 29.50 3.18 54.18
N SER A 4 28.60 2.35 54.72
CA SER A 4 27.94 1.27 53.98
C SER A 4 26.45 1.62 53.92
N TYR A 5 26.01 2.11 52.77
CA TYR A 5 24.60 2.22 52.46
C TYR A 5 24.18 0.92 51.80
N THR A 6 23.52 0.04 52.55
CA THR A 6 22.79 -1.08 51.96
C THR A 6 21.54 -0.51 51.30
N VAL A 7 21.67 -0.09 50.03
CA VAL A 7 20.53 0.32 49.23
C VAL A 7 19.67 -0.92 49.01
N LYS A 8 18.59 -1.06 49.78
CA LYS A 8 17.49 -1.98 49.47
C LYS A 8 16.82 -1.47 48.20
N LEU A 9 17.36 -1.86 47.04
CA LEU A 9 16.69 -1.65 45.77
C LEU A 9 15.33 -2.37 45.85
N PRO A 10 14.19 -1.65 45.72
CA PRO A 10 12.89 -2.29 45.69
C PRO A 10 12.89 -3.36 44.58
N ILE A 11 12.25 -4.50 44.83
CA ILE A 11 12.04 -5.55 43.82
C ILE A 11 11.46 -4.96 42.52
N CYS A 12 10.64 -3.90 42.61
CA CYS A 12 10.15 -3.15 41.46
C CYS A 12 11.26 -2.51 40.61
N LEU A 13 12.35 -2.01 41.22
CA LEU A 13 13.49 -1.41 40.51
C LEU A 13 14.35 -2.49 39.84
N LEU A 14 14.49 -3.66 40.47
CA LEU A 14 15.08 -4.86 39.84
C LEU A 14 14.21 -5.42 38.72
N LEU A 15 12.88 -5.32 38.83
CA LEU A 15 11.94 -5.69 37.77
C LEU A 15 11.94 -4.67 36.63
N ILE A 16 12.08 -3.37 36.89
CA ILE A 16 12.25 -2.35 35.86
C ILE A 16 13.60 -2.53 35.16
N LEU A 17 14.68 -2.83 35.90
CA LEU A 17 15.97 -3.21 35.32
C LEU A 17 15.87 -4.52 34.53
N LYS A 18 15.16 -5.55 35.01
CA LYS A 18 14.89 -6.76 34.21
C LYS A 18 14.02 -6.47 32.98
N CYS A 19 13.04 -5.58 33.07
CA CYS A 19 12.21 -5.17 31.93
C CYS A 19 12.98 -4.26 30.96
N GLN A 20 13.98 -3.50 31.42
CA GLN A 20 14.90 -2.75 30.56
C GLN A 20 16.00 -3.65 29.98
N ILE A 21 16.43 -4.69 30.69
CA ILE A 21 17.40 -5.70 30.22
C ILE A 21 16.73 -6.71 29.27
N ILE A 22 15.43 -7.01 29.44
CA ILE A 22 14.61 -7.78 28.49
C ILE A 22 14.10 -6.88 27.36
N GLY A 23 13.83 -5.60 27.62
CA GLY A 23 13.60 -4.57 26.60
C GLY A 23 14.84 -4.19 25.79
N ALA A 24 16.02 -4.61 26.26
CA ALA A 24 17.30 -4.60 25.57
C ALA A 24 17.83 -6.02 25.32
N ALA A 25 16.98 -7.05 25.39
CA ALA A 25 17.27 -8.32 24.72
C ALA A 25 17.43 -7.98 23.24
N PRO A 26 18.56 -8.37 22.67
CA PRO A 26 19.38 -7.50 21.85
C PRO A 26 18.55 -6.83 20.74
N PHE A 27 18.76 -5.53 20.58
CA PHE A 27 18.77 -4.88 19.26
C PHE A 27 19.76 -5.63 18.36
N ARG A 28 19.42 -6.87 17.98
CA ARG A 28 20.02 -7.67 16.91
C ARG A 28 19.46 -7.10 15.62
N GLY A 29 19.90 -5.89 15.31
CA GLY A 29 19.74 -5.21 14.04
C GLY A 29 18.30 -4.97 13.64
N VAL A 30 17.97 -3.74 13.25
CA VAL A 30 17.04 -3.61 12.14
C VAL A 30 17.65 -4.47 11.02
N LYS A 31 17.10 -5.67 10.74
CA LYS A 31 17.62 -6.55 9.67
C LYS A 31 17.83 -5.67 8.45
N SER A 32 18.96 -5.75 7.75
CA SER A 32 19.25 -4.81 6.64
C SER A 32 18.11 -4.70 5.61
N TYR A 33 17.28 -5.74 5.49
CA TYR A 33 16.04 -5.77 4.71
C TYR A 33 14.97 -4.76 5.14
N GLU A 34 14.84 -4.52 6.44
CA GLU A 34 13.88 -3.57 7.00
C GLU A 34 14.29 -2.12 6.72
N ILE A 35 15.60 -1.83 6.78
CA ILE A 35 16.14 -0.53 6.32
C ILE A 35 15.86 -0.38 4.82
N PHE A 36 16.24 -1.39 4.05
CA PHE A 36 16.05 -1.42 2.61
C PHE A 36 14.59 -1.21 2.19
N ILE A 37 13.62 -1.93 2.77
CA ILE A 37 12.23 -1.77 2.38
C ILE A 37 11.67 -0.40 2.78
N ASN A 38 12.11 0.18 3.91
CA ASN A 38 11.70 1.52 4.30
C ASN A 38 12.22 2.55 3.28
N GLU A 39 13.45 2.38 2.81
CA GLU A 39 14.04 3.21 1.77
C GLU A 39 13.33 3.02 0.43
N VAL A 40 13.05 1.77 0.03
CA VAL A 40 12.27 1.45 -1.19
C VAL A 40 10.90 2.11 -1.13
N VAL A 41 10.16 1.96 -0.04
CA VAL A 41 8.85 2.60 0.12
C VAL A 41 8.97 4.11 0.03
N SER A 42 9.95 4.72 0.68
CA SER A 42 10.17 6.17 0.63
C SER A 42 10.48 6.66 -0.79
N MET A 43 11.40 6.01 -1.49
CA MET A 43 11.77 6.38 -2.86
C MET A 43 10.63 6.14 -3.85
N VAL A 44 9.87 5.05 -3.70
CA VAL A 44 8.70 4.77 -4.56
C VAL A 44 7.66 5.88 -4.43
N LYS A 45 7.42 6.38 -3.21
CA LYS A 45 6.51 7.50 -2.98
C LYS A 45 6.97 8.77 -3.70
N GLN A 46 8.26 9.09 -3.61
CA GLN A 46 8.86 10.25 -4.28
C GLN A 46 8.79 10.09 -5.80
N GLU A 47 9.20 8.95 -6.34
CA GLU A 47 9.14 8.67 -7.77
C GLU A 47 7.72 8.73 -8.32
N LEU A 48 6.74 8.17 -7.59
CA LEU A 48 5.33 8.29 -7.96
C LEU A 48 4.86 9.75 -7.96
N HIS A 49 5.29 10.54 -6.98
CA HIS A 49 4.96 11.97 -6.91
C HIS A 49 5.51 12.72 -8.12
N ASP A 50 6.78 12.49 -8.46
CA ASP A 50 7.46 13.14 -9.57
C ASP A 50 6.88 12.74 -10.92
N ARG A 51 6.49 11.46 -11.07
CA ARG A 51 5.89 10.91 -12.29
C ARG A 51 4.48 11.41 -12.53
N LEU A 52 3.65 11.36 -11.49
CA LEU A 52 2.26 11.82 -11.59
C LEU A 52 2.17 13.34 -11.66
N LYS A 53 3.21 14.07 -11.20
CA LYS A 53 3.30 15.53 -11.11
C LYS A 53 2.13 16.20 -10.37
N THR A 54 1.32 15.41 -9.68
CA THR A 54 0.12 15.84 -8.97
C THR A 54 -0.13 14.91 -7.77
N GLY A 55 -0.85 15.40 -6.76
CA GLY A 55 -1.40 14.55 -5.70
C GLY A 55 -2.67 13.78 -6.11
N MET A 56 -3.17 14.01 -7.33
CA MET A 56 -4.48 13.58 -7.81
C MET A 56 -4.40 13.08 -9.25
N TYR A 57 -4.66 11.79 -9.44
CA TYR A 57 -4.65 11.14 -10.74
C TYR A 57 -6.08 11.03 -11.29
N TYR A 58 -6.26 11.32 -12.58
CA TYR A 58 -7.59 11.34 -13.20
C TYR A 58 -7.82 10.07 -14.01
N VAL A 59 -8.97 9.44 -13.81
CA VAL A 59 -9.42 8.27 -14.56
C VAL A 59 -10.70 8.61 -15.27
N ARG A 60 -10.69 8.55 -16.60
CA ARG A 60 -11.92 8.69 -17.39
C ARG A 60 -12.72 7.39 -17.30
N LEU A 61 -13.95 7.51 -16.82
CA LEU A 61 -14.95 6.46 -16.87
C LEU A 61 -15.58 6.39 -18.27
N PRO A 62 -16.12 5.22 -18.69
CA PRO A 62 -16.90 5.10 -19.91
C PRO A 62 -18.16 5.99 -19.88
N GLU A 63 -18.85 6.11 -21.01
CA GLU A 63 -20.12 6.86 -21.08
C GLU A 63 -21.20 6.30 -20.17
N SER A 64 -21.29 4.98 -20.09
CA SER A 64 -22.24 4.30 -19.21
C SER A 64 -21.55 3.22 -18.36
N LEU A 65 -22.16 2.89 -17.23
CA LEU A 65 -21.80 1.76 -16.41
C LEU A 65 -22.94 0.76 -16.36
N VAL A 66 -22.62 -0.53 -16.37
CA VAL A 66 -23.61 -1.59 -16.24
C VAL A 66 -23.88 -1.86 -14.77
N SER A 67 -25.14 -1.72 -14.37
CA SER A 67 -25.62 -1.98 -13.01
C SER A 67 -25.60 -3.47 -12.66
N GLU A 68 -25.95 -3.80 -11.42
CA GLU A 68 -26.10 -5.20 -11.00
C GLU A 68 -27.23 -5.96 -11.69
N SER A 69 -28.27 -5.26 -12.15
CA SER A 69 -29.39 -5.84 -12.88
C SER A 69 -29.09 -6.04 -14.37
N GLY A 70 -27.94 -5.53 -14.84
CA GLY A 70 -27.55 -5.59 -16.26
C GLY A 70 -27.94 -4.33 -17.04
N ASP A 71 -28.56 -3.35 -16.41
CA ASP A 71 -28.97 -2.11 -17.06
C ASP A 71 -27.75 -1.19 -17.29
N SER A 72 -27.62 -0.67 -18.50
CA SER A 72 -26.62 0.34 -18.83
C SER A 72 -27.12 1.71 -18.40
N ILE A 73 -26.48 2.30 -17.39
CA ILE A 73 -26.84 3.62 -16.84
C ILE A 73 -25.80 4.64 -17.32
N GLN A 74 -26.28 5.69 -18.00
CA GLN A 74 -25.44 6.77 -18.49
C GLN A 74 -24.83 7.56 -17.32
N LEU A 75 -23.54 7.87 -17.43
CA LEU A 75 -22.89 8.87 -16.62
C LEU A 75 -23.13 10.24 -17.25
N GLY A 76 -23.26 11.27 -16.41
CA GLY A 76 -23.38 12.65 -16.87
C GLY A 76 -22.14 13.16 -17.60
N GLU A 77 -22.11 14.45 -17.93
CA GLU A 77 -21.02 15.04 -18.73
C GLU A 77 -19.65 14.92 -18.05
N ASP A 78 -19.57 15.13 -16.72
CA ASP A 78 -18.34 14.86 -15.96
C ASP A 78 -18.19 13.35 -15.75
N ARG A 79 -17.24 12.75 -16.47
CA ARG A 79 -16.90 11.32 -16.37
C ARG A 79 -15.54 11.07 -15.73
N TRP A 80 -15.04 12.03 -14.95
CA TRP A 80 -13.72 11.94 -14.34
C TRP A 80 -13.80 11.46 -12.90
N ALA A 81 -13.28 10.26 -12.65
CA ALA A 81 -12.94 9.81 -11.31
C ALA A 81 -11.58 10.38 -10.91
N ARG A 82 -11.46 10.86 -9.67
CA ARG A 82 -10.26 11.48 -9.12
C ARG A 82 -9.66 10.56 -8.07
N VAL A 83 -8.45 10.08 -8.29
CA VAL A 83 -7.74 9.12 -7.44
C VAL A 83 -6.70 9.86 -6.60
N PHE A 84 -6.81 9.73 -5.28
CA PHE A 84 -5.93 10.33 -4.29
C PHE A 84 -5.17 9.26 -3.51
N GLY A 85 -3.99 9.63 -3.02
CA GLY A 85 -3.22 8.80 -2.09
C GLY A 85 -2.14 7.91 -2.70
N LEU A 86 -2.06 7.78 -4.04
CA LEU A 86 -1.05 6.93 -4.69
C LEU A 86 0.39 7.26 -4.27
N THR A 87 0.69 8.55 -4.05
CA THR A 87 2.03 9.04 -3.74
C THR A 87 2.34 9.06 -2.25
N PHE A 88 1.34 9.08 -1.37
CA PHE A 88 1.55 9.29 0.07
C PHE A 88 1.00 8.19 0.99
N ARG A 89 0.07 7.36 0.51
CA ARG A 89 -0.54 6.25 1.28
C ARG A 89 0.17 4.91 1.12
N PHE A 90 1.18 4.83 0.24
CA PHE A 90 2.02 3.65 0.13
C PHE A 90 2.90 3.50 1.37
N ALA A 91 2.87 2.32 2.00
CA ALA A 91 3.55 2.07 3.25
C ALA A 91 3.98 0.60 3.38
N ARG A 92 4.99 0.35 4.23
CA ARG A 92 5.31 -0.99 4.72
C ARG A 92 4.16 -1.54 5.57
N ASN A 93 3.91 -2.84 5.49
CA ASN A 93 2.83 -3.52 6.21
C ASN A 93 3.32 -4.77 6.97
N GLY A 94 4.45 -4.66 7.68
CA GLY A 94 5.06 -5.75 8.43
C GLY A 94 6.52 -5.98 8.04
N TYR A 95 7.07 -7.10 8.50
CA TYR A 95 8.47 -7.47 8.28
C TYR A 95 8.67 -8.22 6.97
N CYS A 96 9.83 -8.02 6.35
CA CYS A 96 10.24 -8.75 5.17
C CYS A 96 10.73 -10.16 5.54
N ASN A 97 10.39 -11.13 4.69
CA ASN A 97 10.81 -12.53 4.84
C ASN A 97 11.74 -12.92 3.69
N LYS A 98 12.83 -13.62 4.02
CA LYS A 98 13.74 -14.20 3.02
C LYS A 98 13.28 -15.60 2.66
N TRP A 99 13.30 -15.91 1.38
CA TRP A 99 12.94 -17.20 0.82
C TRP A 99 14.03 -17.65 -0.15
N ARG A 100 14.26 -18.95 -0.28
CA ARG A 100 15.13 -19.51 -1.32
C ARG A 100 14.31 -20.45 -2.20
N LYS A 101 14.24 -20.16 -3.49
CA LYS A 101 13.50 -21.00 -4.46
C LYS A 101 14.41 -21.31 -5.64
N ARG A 102 14.64 -22.60 -5.89
CA ARG A 102 15.50 -23.09 -6.99
C ARG A 102 16.90 -22.44 -7.00
N GLY A 103 17.53 -22.31 -5.84
CA GLY A 103 18.85 -21.69 -5.71
C GLY A 103 18.85 -20.17 -5.56
N GLN A 104 17.80 -19.48 -6.03
CA GLN A 104 17.68 -18.02 -5.98
C GLN A 104 17.13 -17.53 -4.64
N ASN A 105 17.76 -16.51 -4.06
CA ASN A 105 17.23 -15.81 -2.89
C ASN A 105 16.18 -14.78 -3.34
N THR A 106 15.05 -14.75 -2.63
CA THR A 106 13.99 -13.76 -2.83
C THR A 106 13.63 -13.11 -1.51
N LEU A 107 13.30 -11.82 -1.55
CA LEU A 107 12.83 -11.05 -0.41
C LEU A 107 11.37 -10.70 -0.62
N HIS A 108 10.55 -11.06 0.36
CA HIS A 108 9.11 -10.90 0.34
C HIS A 108 8.73 -9.86 1.37
N CYS A 109 8.38 -8.66 0.91
CA CYS A 109 8.14 -7.50 1.77
C CYS A 109 6.66 -7.10 1.73
N PRO A 110 5.91 -7.29 2.83
CA PRO A 110 4.54 -6.82 2.94
C PRO A 110 4.45 -5.31 2.84
N VAL A 111 3.57 -4.82 1.97
CA VAL A 111 3.27 -3.40 1.79
C VAL A 111 1.76 -3.19 1.71
N LYS A 112 1.31 -1.95 1.87
CA LYS A 112 -0.07 -1.55 1.70
C LYS A 112 -0.19 -0.20 1.02
N PHE A 113 -1.30 -0.01 0.32
CA PHE A 113 -1.88 1.32 0.14
C PHE A 113 -3.04 1.42 1.11
N GLU A 114 -2.89 2.31 2.08
CA GLU A 114 -3.91 2.57 3.08
C GLU A 114 -4.87 3.65 2.59
N ASP A 115 -6.14 3.31 2.42
CA ASP A 115 -7.18 4.31 2.19
C ASP A 115 -6.91 5.20 0.94
N LEU A 116 -6.71 4.57 -0.22
CA LEU A 116 -6.75 5.30 -1.49
C LEU A 116 -8.18 5.76 -1.74
N GLU A 117 -8.36 7.03 -2.05
CA GLU A 117 -9.68 7.61 -2.24
C GLU A 117 -9.91 7.80 -3.74
N ILE A 118 -11.01 7.23 -4.26
CA ILE A 118 -11.44 7.45 -5.64
C ILE A 118 -12.76 8.19 -5.57
N GLN A 119 -12.69 9.51 -5.71
CA GLN A 119 -13.88 10.34 -5.81
C GLN A 119 -14.52 10.12 -7.18
N LEU A 120 -15.78 9.67 -7.17
CA LEU A 120 -16.55 9.45 -8.38
C LEU A 120 -17.09 10.78 -8.93
N PRO A 121 -17.42 10.83 -10.23
CA PRO A 121 -18.19 11.96 -10.75
C PRO A 121 -19.54 12.07 -10.03
N LYS A 122 -20.13 13.26 -10.06
CA LYS A 122 -21.50 13.45 -9.57
C LYS A 122 -22.47 12.92 -10.62
N LEU A 123 -23.54 12.28 -10.16
CA LEU A 123 -24.68 11.98 -11.01
C LEU A 123 -25.55 13.23 -11.11
N ASP A 124 -26.28 13.36 -12.23
CA ASP A 124 -27.19 14.48 -12.43
C ASP A 124 -28.24 14.51 -11.32
N ASN A 125 -28.45 15.69 -10.73
CA ASN A 125 -29.36 15.94 -9.60
C ASN A 125 -28.96 15.30 -8.26
N ASP A 126 -27.76 14.72 -8.14
CA ASP A 126 -27.26 14.22 -6.86
C ASP A 126 -26.46 15.30 -6.11
N THR A 127 -26.74 15.46 -4.82
CA THR A 127 -26.00 16.36 -3.94
C THR A 127 -24.83 15.65 -3.28
N ILE A 128 -24.82 14.32 -3.27
CA ILE A 128 -23.83 13.49 -2.59
C ILE A 128 -22.62 13.28 -3.52
N VAL A 129 -21.42 13.44 -2.95
CA VAL A 129 -20.18 13.02 -3.59
C VAL A 129 -19.82 11.65 -3.05
N TYR A 130 -19.87 10.65 -3.92
CA TYR A 130 -19.43 9.30 -3.58
C TYR A 130 -17.93 9.14 -3.71
N VAL A 131 -17.33 8.50 -2.71
CA VAL A 131 -15.89 8.22 -2.64
C VAL A 131 -15.73 6.73 -2.43
N VAL A 132 -15.02 6.07 -3.34
CA VAL A 132 -14.61 4.68 -3.18
C VAL A 132 -13.29 4.66 -2.42
N HIS A 133 -13.32 4.11 -1.21
CA HIS A 133 -12.15 3.85 -0.39
C HIS A 133 -11.56 2.50 -0.77
N VAL A 134 -10.31 2.51 -1.19
CA VAL A 134 -9.59 1.34 -1.69
C VAL A 134 -8.43 1.03 -0.77
N THR A 135 -8.49 -0.13 -0.13
CA THR A 135 -7.39 -0.68 0.65
C THR A 135 -6.72 -1.79 -0.15
N ILE A 136 -5.43 -1.61 -0.44
CA ILE A 136 -4.61 -2.62 -1.11
C ILE A 136 -3.61 -3.15 -0.10
N LYS A 137 -3.62 -4.46 0.12
CA LYS A 137 -2.59 -5.16 0.88
C LYS A 137 -1.85 -6.07 -0.07
N GLY A 138 -0.54 -6.04 -0.03
CA GLY A 138 0.25 -6.88 -0.91
C GLY A 138 1.65 -7.14 -0.41
N MET A 139 2.44 -7.74 -1.29
CA MET A 139 3.77 -8.23 -1.04
C MET A 139 4.62 -7.92 -2.26
N LEU A 140 5.60 -7.04 -2.09
CA LEU A 140 6.65 -6.85 -3.07
C LEU A 140 7.59 -8.05 -2.97
N VAL A 141 7.80 -8.72 -4.10
CA VAL A 141 8.75 -9.82 -4.22
C VAL A 141 9.93 -9.32 -5.00
N PHE A 142 11.09 -9.34 -4.35
CA PHE A 142 12.36 -9.00 -4.95
C PHE A 142 13.22 -10.25 -5.13
N GLU A 143 13.94 -10.33 -6.23
CA GLU A 143 14.91 -11.36 -6.51
C GLU A 143 16.31 -10.79 -6.26
N GLU A 144 17.14 -11.50 -5.49
CA GLU A 144 18.54 -11.13 -5.33
C GLU A 144 19.30 -11.40 -6.63
N ASP A 145 20.18 -10.50 -7.02
CA ASP A 145 21.25 -10.74 -8.00
C ASP A 145 22.61 -10.44 -7.35
N ILE A 146 23.70 -10.68 -8.08
CA ILE A 146 25.09 -10.57 -7.60
C ILE A 146 25.32 -9.28 -6.79
N SER A 147 24.82 -8.14 -7.26
CA SER A 147 25.03 -6.83 -6.61
C SER A 147 23.76 -6.05 -6.26
N GLN A 148 22.58 -6.50 -6.71
CA GLN A 148 21.34 -5.70 -6.65
C GLN A 148 20.12 -6.55 -6.31
N MET A 149 19.01 -5.86 -5.99
CA MET A 149 17.70 -6.47 -5.86
C MET A 149 16.85 -6.10 -7.09
N PHE A 150 16.22 -7.07 -7.71
CA PHE A 150 15.29 -6.85 -8.81
C PHE A 150 13.85 -7.00 -8.38
N PHE A 151 12.98 -6.12 -8.87
CA PHE A 151 11.55 -6.31 -8.70
C PHE A 151 11.08 -7.48 -9.56
N GLN A 152 10.61 -8.55 -8.92
CA GLN A 152 10.06 -9.70 -9.62
C GLN A 152 8.57 -9.49 -9.89
N ARG A 153 7.80 -9.19 -8.84
CA ARG A 153 6.34 -9.00 -8.91
C ARG A 153 5.78 -8.37 -7.64
N PHE A 154 4.56 -7.86 -7.75
CA PHE A 154 3.74 -7.45 -6.62
C PHE A 154 2.52 -8.37 -6.53
N ILE A 155 2.38 -9.07 -5.40
CA ILE A 155 1.23 -9.95 -5.14
C ILE A 155 0.29 -9.17 -4.22
N TRP A 156 -0.96 -8.95 -4.62
CA TRP A 156 -1.83 -8.03 -3.89
C TRP A 156 -3.29 -8.47 -3.89
N HIS A 157 -4.01 -7.97 -2.90
CA HIS A 157 -5.44 -8.09 -2.75
C HIS A 157 -6.02 -6.70 -2.48
N VAL A 158 -7.21 -6.44 -3.03
CA VAL A 158 -7.89 -5.16 -2.92
C VAL A 158 -9.26 -5.30 -2.27
N LYS A 159 -9.56 -4.36 -1.37
CA LYS A 159 -10.87 -4.17 -0.77
C LYS A 159 -11.41 -2.81 -1.19
N TYR A 160 -12.68 -2.76 -1.56
CA TYR A 160 -13.40 -1.54 -1.90
C TYR A 160 -14.52 -1.30 -0.89
N GLU A 161 -14.65 -0.06 -0.44
CA GLU A 161 -15.72 0.41 0.42
C GLU A 161 -16.27 1.72 -0.17
N MET A 162 -17.58 1.92 -0.10
CA MET A 162 -18.20 3.18 -0.54
C MET A 162 -18.47 4.06 0.65
N MET A 163 -18.07 5.33 0.56
CA MET A 163 -18.40 6.37 1.52
C MET A 163 -18.90 7.62 0.82
N ASP A 164 -19.53 8.51 1.56
CA ASP A 164 -19.77 9.89 1.12
C ASP A 164 -18.56 10.79 1.42
N SER A 165 -18.64 12.06 1.02
CA SER A 165 -17.59 13.06 1.31
C SER A 165 -17.37 13.34 2.80
N GLU A 166 -18.28 12.91 3.68
CA GLU A 166 -18.15 13.02 5.14
C GLU A 166 -17.55 11.75 5.78
N ARG A 167 -17.07 10.80 4.96
CA ARG A 167 -16.54 9.48 5.38
C ARG A 167 -17.57 8.61 6.09
N LYS A 168 -18.86 8.81 5.83
CA LYS A 168 -19.90 7.89 6.30
C LYS A 168 -20.04 6.76 5.30
N THR A 169 -20.09 5.53 5.80
CA THR A 169 -20.29 4.34 4.96
C THR A 169 -21.63 4.41 4.23
N VAL A 170 -21.58 4.23 2.91
CA VAL A 170 -22.77 4.14 2.05
C VAL A 170 -23.01 2.68 1.73
N ASN A 171 -23.96 2.06 2.43
CA ASN A 171 -24.29 0.64 2.22
C ASN A 171 -25.07 0.38 0.93
N ASN A 172 -25.89 1.35 0.50
CA ASN A 172 -26.72 1.28 -0.69
C ASN A 172 -26.43 2.47 -1.61
N PRO A 173 -25.32 2.46 -2.36
CA PRO A 173 -25.06 3.48 -3.36
C PRO A 173 -26.07 3.38 -4.52
N PRO A 174 -26.20 4.44 -5.33
CA PRO A 174 -26.94 4.38 -6.59
C PRO A 174 -26.51 3.18 -7.42
N TYR A 175 -27.45 2.55 -8.14
CA TYR A 175 -27.19 1.30 -8.87
C TYR A 175 -26.00 1.36 -9.83
N VAL A 176 -25.79 2.53 -10.45
CA VAL A 176 -24.66 2.82 -11.36
C VAL A 176 -23.29 2.76 -10.67
N TYR A 177 -23.23 3.03 -9.36
CA TYR A 177 -22.02 2.98 -8.54
C TYR A 177 -21.94 1.76 -7.62
N SER A 178 -22.70 0.71 -7.93
CA SER A 178 -22.54 -0.55 -7.20
C SER A 178 -21.10 -1.08 -7.32
N LEU A 179 -20.57 -1.50 -6.17
CA LEU A 179 -19.28 -2.17 -6.05
C LEU A 179 -19.40 -3.71 -6.06
N LYS A 180 -20.52 -4.28 -6.51
CA LYS A 180 -20.65 -5.73 -6.67
C LYS A 180 -20.01 -6.18 -7.98
N ASN A 181 -19.29 -7.30 -7.93
CA ASN A 181 -18.54 -7.83 -9.06
C ASN A 181 -19.44 -8.74 -9.94
N LYS A 182 -20.47 -8.15 -10.57
CA LYS A 182 -21.44 -8.88 -11.40
C LYS A 182 -21.29 -8.63 -12.91
N SER A 183 -20.65 -7.53 -13.30
CA SER A 183 -20.47 -7.16 -14.70
C SER A 183 -19.05 -6.63 -14.93
N PRO A 184 -18.37 -7.03 -16.02
CA PRO A 184 -17.07 -6.46 -16.40
C PRO A 184 -17.16 -4.97 -16.77
N LEU A 185 -18.37 -4.49 -17.08
CA LEU A 185 -18.66 -3.08 -17.41
C LEU A 185 -19.23 -2.30 -16.21
N GLY A 186 -19.29 -2.91 -15.03
CA GLY A 186 -19.67 -2.23 -13.80
C GLY A 186 -18.52 -1.44 -13.18
N LEU A 187 -18.85 -0.51 -12.26
CA LEU A 187 -17.87 0.38 -11.64
C LEU A 187 -16.68 -0.37 -11.05
N ARG A 188 -16.93 -1.37 -10.19
CA ARG A 188 -15.84 -2.12 -9.53
C ARG A 188 -14.90 -2.78 -10.52
N ALA A 189 -15.42 -3.40 -11.58
CA ALA A 189 -14.60 -4.08 -12.57
C ALA A 189 -13.70 -3.08 -13.30
N ILE A 190 -14.27 -1.94 -13.71
CA ILE A 190 -13.52 -0.86 -14.37
C ILE A 190 -12.44 -0.29 -13.44
N LEU A 191 -12.78 0.02 -12.18
CA LEU A 191 -11.80 0.50 -11.20
C LEU A 191 -10.69 -0.53 -10.96
N GLN A 192 -11.04 -1.81 -10.86
CA GLN A 192 -10.08 -2.89 -10.69
C GLN A 192 -9.14 -3.01 -11.90
N THR A 193 -9.65 -2.98 -13.13
CA THR A 193 -8.83 -2.97 -14.34
C THR A 193 -7.90 -1.76 -14.38
N ARG A 194 -8.38 -0.58 -13.99
CA ARG A 194 -7.57 0.65 -13.95
C ARG A 194 -6.46 0.57 -12.91
N LEU A 195 -6.77 0.04 -11.72
CA LEU A 195 -5.77 -0.19 -10.66
C LEU A 195 -4.74 -1.24 -11.07
N ILE A 196 -5.15 -2.35 -11.70
CA ILE A 196 -4.23 -3.35 -12.26
C ILE A 196 -3.27 -2.69 -13.25
N ASN A 197 -3.80 -1.88 -14.19
CA ASN A 197 -2.95 -1.21 -15.16
C ASN A 197 -1.96 -0.23 -14.52
N LEU A 198 -2.39 0.51 -13.50
CA LEU A 198 -1.51 1.45 -12.78
C LEU A 198 -0.42 0.73 -11.96
N ILE A 199 -0.77 -0.43 -11.39
CA ILE A 199 0.09 -1.20 -10.48
C ILE A 199 1.05 -2.12 -11.23
N GLU A 200 0.55 -2.91 -12.19
CA GLU A 200 1.30 -3.99 -12.84
C GLU A 200 1.96 -3.57 -14.16
N TYR A 201 1.39 -2.57 -14.83
CA TYR A 201 1.81 -2.16 -16.18
C TYR A 201 2.12 -0.65 -16.28
N GLY A 202 2.09 0.08 -15.18
CA GLY A 202 2.15 1.54 -15.17
C GLY A 202 3.10 2.11 -14.12
N GLU A 203 2.80 3.34 -13.71
CA GLU A 203 3.71 4.18 -12.93
C GLU A 203 4.19 3.56 -11.61
N PHE A 204 3.40 2.72 -10.96
CA PHE A 204 3.84 2.07 -9.72
C PHE A 204 4.99 1.09 -9.95
N LYS A 205 4.85 0.20 -10.93
CA LYS A 205 5.91 -0.75 -11.28
C LYS A 205 7.18 0.00 -11.68
N ASP A 206 7.03 1.03 -12.50
CA ASP A 206 8.17 1.82 -12.97
C ASP A 206 8.84 2.59 -11.83
N ALA A 207 8.07 3.13 -10.89
CA ALA A 207 8.59 3.76 -9.68
C ALA A 207 9.35 2.76 -8.80
N VAL A 208 8.83 1.53 -8.62
CA VAL A 208 9.52 0.47 -7.87
C VAL A 208 10.85 0.11 -8.55
N ILE A 209 10.85 -0.12 -9.86
CA ILE A 209 12.06 -0.47 -10.61
C ILE A 209 13.08 0.67 -10.57
N SER A 210 12.64 1.92 -10.78
CA SER A 210 13.49 3.12 -10.72
C SER A 210 14.11 3.31 -9.34
N SER A 211 13.32 3.13 -8.29
CA SER A 211 13.77 3.24 -6.89
C SER A 211 14.82 2.19 -6.57
N LEU A 212 14.59 0.92 -6.94
CA LEU A 212 15.53 -0.17 -6.68
C LEU A 212 16.91 0.05 -7.30
N ARG A 213 16.98 0.67 -8.48
CA ARG A 213 18.27 0.98 -9.14
C ARG A 213 19.13 1.95 -8.32
N ARG A 214 18.53 2.73 -7.43
CA ARG A 214 19.22 3.74 -6.61
C ARG A 214 19.52 3.24 -5.19
N ILE A 215 18.93 2.12 -4.79
CA ILE A 215 19.04 1.58 -3.43
C ILE A 215 20.03 0.41 -3.45
N PRO A 216 21.10 0.45 -2.65
CA PRO A 216 22.04 -0.67 -2.57
C PRO A 216 21.36 -1.92 -2.02
N LYS A 217 21.82 -3.10 -2.46
CA LYS A 217 21.28 -4.35 -1.92
C LYS A 217 21.53 -4.47 -0.40
N PRO A 218 20.63 -5.13 0.34
CA PRO A 218 20.87 -5.43 1.75
C PRO A 218 22.09 -6.35 1.92
N LYS A 219 23.02 -5.98 2.81
CA LYS A 219 24.27 -6.72 3.04
C LYS A 219 24.05 -8.17 3.51
N ASP A 220 22.94 -8.42 4.20
CA ASP A 220 22.70 -9.71 4.85
C ASP A 220 21.99 -10.72 3.91
N ILE A 221 21.56 -10.29 2.71
CA ILE A 221 20.79 -11.14 1.78
C ILE A 221 21.68 -12.18 1.09
N SER A 222 22.98 -11.89 0.99
CA SER A 222 24.01 -12.86 0.64
C SER A 222 24.10 -13.96 1.72
N GLY A 223 23.72 -15.19 1.36
CA GLY A 223 23.93 -16.36 2.21
C GLY A 223 25.31 -16.97 2.00
N TYR A 224 25.87 -17.48 3.09
CA TYR A 224 26.91 -18.52 3.14
C TYR A 224 26.75 -19.60 2.06
#